data_AF-A0A1B6B9L6-F1
#
_entry.id   AF-A0A1B6B9L6-F1
#
_cell.length_a   1.000
_cell.length_b   1.000
_cell.length_c   1.000
_cell.angle_alpha   90.00
_cell.angle_beta   90.00
_cell.angle_gamma   90.00
#
_symmetry.space_group_name_H-M   'P 1'
#
loop_
_entity.id
_entity.type
_entity.pdbx_description
1 polymer ?
#
loop_
_entity_poly.entity_id
_entity_poly.type
_entity_poly.pdbx_seq_one_letter_code
_entity_poly.pdbx_strand_id
1 'polypeptide(L)' 'MAAVLFALGHLPATLILFGELSFLIVFRCMLLNGVFGLVFGWLYRKLGIQYAMSAHAMTHVCCDALLFIFIYLSK' A
#
# COMPACT_ATOMS: atom_id res chain seq x y z
N MET A 1 -1.86 7.56 14.66
CA MET A 1 -0.52 7.95 14.16
C MET A 1 0.16 6.85 13.33
N ALA A 2 0.13 5.58 13.73
CA ALA A 2 0.85 4.50 13.04
C ALA A 2 0.57 4.39 11.53
N ALA A 3 -0.69 4.55 11.08
CA ALA A 3 -1.04 4.51 9.66
C ALA A 3 -0.39 5.65 8.83
N VAL A 4 -0.21 6.83 9.42
CA VAL A 4 0.47 7.95 8.77
C VAL A 4 1.96 7.65 8.60
N LEU A 5 2.60 7.14 9.66
CA LEU A 5 4.01 6.72 9.60
C LEU A 5 4.22 5.58 8.60
N PHE A 6 3.29 4.61 8.57
CA PHE A 6 3.29 3.55 7.59
C PHE A 6 3.24 4.11 6.17
N ALA A 7 2.33 5.03 5.88
CA ALA A 7 2.23 5.66 4.57
C ALA A 7 3.47 6.49 4.19
N LEU A 8 4.04 7.24 5.13
CA LEU A 8 5.30 7.98 4.93
C LEU A 8 6.47 7.04 4.62
N GLY A 9 6.51 5.87 5.27
CA GLY A 9 7.53 4.85 5.01
C GLY A 9 7.51 4.29 3.58
N HIS A 10 6.44 4.51 2.82
CA HIS A 10 6.32 4.09 1.42
C HIS A 10 6.77 5.17 0.42
N LEU A 11 7.11 6.38 0.87
CA LEU A 11 7.58 7.44 -0.02
C LEU A 11 8.89 7.09 -0.75
N PRO A 12 9.91 6.46 -0.12
CA PRO A 12 11.13 6.07 -0.84
C PRO A 12 10.86 5.08 -1.97
N ALA A 13 10.02 4.06 -1.75
CA ALA A 13 9.62 3.11 -2.79
C ALA A 13 8.81 3.79 -3.91
N THR A 14 7.95 4.75 -3.55
CA THR A 14 7.19 5.55 -4.51
C THR A 14 8.12 6.40 -5.38
N LEU A 15 9.13 7.03 -4.79
CA LEU A 15 10.14 7.79 -5.53
C LEU A 15 10.92 6.91 -6.50
N ILE A 16 11.31 5.69 -6.08
CA ILE A 16 11.99 4.73 -6.97
C ILE A 16 11.10 4.34 -8.16
N LEU A 17 9.80 4.14 -7.92
CA LEU A 17 8.87 3.71 -8.96
C LEU A 17 8.54 4.80 -9.98
N PHE A 18 8.37 6.05 -9.53
CA PHE A 18 7.91 7.15 -10.38
C PHE A 18 9.03 8.12 -10.81
N GLY A 19 10.22 8.04 -10.21
CA GLY A 19 11.36 8.93 -10.48
C GLY A 19 11.25 10.32 -9.83
N GLU A 20 10.05 10.76 -9.47
CA GLU A 20 9.79 12.03 -8.79
C GLU A 20 8.63 11.95 -7.79
N LEU A 21 8.56 12.92 -6.88
CA LEU A 21 7.46 13.07 -5.92
C LEU A 21 6.69 14.36 -6.20
N SER A 22 5.69 14.29 -7.07
CA SER A 22 4.71 15.36 -7.24
C SER A 22 3.67 15.35 -6.11
N PHE A 23 2.95 16.46 -5.92
CA PHE A 23 1.87 16.53 -4.93
C PHE A 23 0.83 15.41 -5.12
N LEU A 24 0.46 15.12 -6.37
CA LEU A 24 -0.51 14.07 -6.68
C LEU A 24 0.02 12.67 -6.33
N ILE A 25 1.31 12.40 -6.60
CA ILE A 25 1.96 11.12 -6.29
C ILE A 25 2.04 10.92 -4.77
N VAL A 26 2.44 11.97 -4.03
CA VAL A 26 2.49 11.94 -2.56
C VAL A 26 1.09 11.75 -1.99
N PHE A 27 0.09 12.49 -2.47
CA PHE A 27 -1.29 12.35 -2.02
C PHE A 27 -1.81 10.94 -2.26
N ARG A 28 -1.57 10.36 -3.44
CA ARG A 28 -1.91 8.96 -3.75
C ARG A 28 -1.22 8.00 -2.79
N CYS A 29 0.08 8.16 -2.55
CA CYS A 29 0.84 7.31 -1.62
C CYS A 29 0.25 7.38 -0.21
N MET A 30 -0.05 8.59 0.28
CA MET A 30 -0.61 8.80 1.61
C MET A 30 -2.01 8.21 1.75
N LEU A 31 -2.86 8.40 0.74
CA LEU A 31 -4.25 7.94 0.77
C LEU A 31 -4.31 6.41 0.72
N LEU A 32 -3.64 5.77 -0.24
CA LEU A 32 -3.70 4.31 -0.40
C LEU A 32 -3.03 3.58 0.77
N ASN A 33 -1.78 3.92 1.09
CA ASN A 33 -1.05 3.24 2.16
C ASN A 33 -1.61 3.59 3.54
N GLY A 34 -2.14 4.80 3.73
CA GLY A 34 -2.78 5.21 4.98
C GLY A 34 -4.06 4.43 5.25
N VAL A 35 -4.94 4.29 4.25
CA VAL A 35 -6.19 3.51 4.38
C VAL A 35 -5.88 2.04 4.68
N PHE A 36 -4.98 1.41 3.93
CA PHE A 36 -4.57 0.04 4.20
C PHE A 36 -3.87 -0.10 5.56
N GLY A 37 -3.05 0.88 5.96
CA GLY A 37 -2.43 0.93 7.28
C GLY A 37 -3.45 0.95 8.43
N LEU A 38 -4.61 1.60 8.26
CA LEU A 38 -5.70 1.53 9.25
C LEU A 38 -6.32 0.13 9.32
N VAL A 39 -6.55 -0.51 8.16
CA VAL A 39 -7.08 -1.88 8.09
C VAL A 39 -6.11 -2.88 8.75
N PHE A 40 -4.82 -2.82 8.42
CA PHE A 40 -3.81 -3.69 9.02
C PHE A 40 -3.64 -3.41 10.51
N GLY A 41 -3.73 -2.15 10.95
CA GLY A 41 -3.72 -1.78 12.36
C GLY A 41 -4.93 -2.35 13.12
N TRP A 42 -6.11 -2.37 12.50
CA TRP A 42 -7.30 -3.01 13.06
C TRP A 42 -7.14 -4.53 13.15
N LEU A 43 -6.62 -5.19 12.09
CA LEU A 43 -6.31 -6.62 12.10
C LEU A 43 -5.28 -6.96 13.16
N TYR A 44 -4.22 -6.15 13.29
CA TYR A 44 -3.21 -6.31 14.33
C TYR A 44 -3.84 -6.30 15.73
N ARG A 45 -4.74 -5.34 15.99
CA ARG A 45 -5.42 -5.24 17.28
C ARG A 45 -6.38 -6.39 17.57
N LYS A 46 -6.99 -7.01 16.54
CA LYS A 46 -8.00 -8.06 16.70
C LYS A 46 -7.44 -9.47 16.65
N LEU A 47 -6.46 -9.72 15.78
CA LEU A 47 -5.96 -11.04 15.42
C LEU A 47 -4.45 -11.19 15.64
N GLY A 48 -3.72 -10.10 15.87
CA GLY A 48 -2.28 -10.11 16.09
C GLY A 48 -1.45 -9.88 14.83
N ILE A 49 -0.12 -9.90 15.00
CA ILE A 49 0.83 -9.47 13.95
C ILE A 49 0.88 -10.38 12.74
N GLN A 50 0.72 -11.69 12.93
CA GLN A 50 0.78 -12.66 11.84
C GLN A 50 -0.30 -12.35 10.79
N TYR A 51 -1.55 -12.16 11.23
CA TYR A 51 -2.66 -11.82 10.34
C TYR A 51 -2.51 -10.45 9.69
N ALA A 52 -2.01 -9.45 10.42
CA ALA A 52 -1.77 -8.12 9.86
C ALA A 52 -0.70 -8.16 8.75
N MET A 53 0.39 -8.89 8.95
CA MET A 53 1.45 -9.03 7.96
C MET A 53 1.01 -9.89 6.76
N SER A 54 0.26 -10.98 7.00
CA SER A 54 -0.32 -11.77 5.92
C SER A 54 -1.28 -10.94 5.05
N ALA A 55 -2.16 -10.14 5.66
CA ALA A 55 -3.06 -9.26 4.93
C ALA A 55 -2.31 -8.19 4.13
N HIS A 56 -1.24 -7.62 4.71
CA HIS A 56 -0.37 -6.68 4.00
C HIS A 56 0.28 -7.31 2.77
N ALA A 57 0.91 -8.47 2.92
CA ALA A 57 1.55 -9.19 1.82
C ALA A 57 0.54 -9.58 0.73
N MET A 58 -0.64 -10.07 1.12
CA MET A 58 -1.70 -10.41 0.16
C MET A 58 -2.22 -9.20 -0.61
N THR A 59 -2.26 -8.03 0.02
CA THR A 59 -2.66 -6.79 -0.67
C THR A 59 -1.73 -6.48 -1.84
N HIS A 60 -0.41 -6.64 -1.66
CA HIS A 60 0.55 -6.49 -2.76
C HIS A 60 0.29 -7.49 -3.88
N VAL A 61 0.17 -8.78 -3.55
CA VAL A 61 -0.10 -9.84 -4.54
C VAL A 61 -1.38 -9.56 -5.33
N CYS A 62 -2.46 -9.16 -4.65
CA CYS A 62 -3.72 -8.81 -5.31
C CYS A 62 -3.57 -7.59 -6.22
N CYS A 63 -2.89 -6.52 -5.77
CA CYS A 63 -2.67 -5.33 -6.58
C CYS A 63 -1.83 -5.62 -7.82
N ASP A 64 -0.75 -6.40 -7.68
CA ASP A 64 0.11 -6.78 -8.80
C ASP A 64 -0.63 -7.68 -9.79
N ALA A 65 -1.42 -8.63 -9.30
CA ALA A 65 -2.25 -9.48 -10.14
C ALA A 65 -3.30 -8.67 -10.92
N LEU A 66 -3.98 -7.72 -10.27
CA LEU A 66 -4.95 -6.84 -10.93
C LEU A 66 -4.29 -5.96 -11.99
N LEU A 67 -3.12 -5.39 -11.69
CA LEU A 67 -2.35 -4.61 -12.65
C LEU A 67 -1.93 -5.45 -13.84
N PHE A 68 -1.43 -6.67 -13.60
CA PHE A 68 -1.05 -7.61 -14.65
C PHE A 68 -2.24 -7.95 -15.56
N ILE A 69 -3.40 -8.28 -14.98
CA ILE A 69 -4.63 -8.56 -15.74
C ILE A 69 -5.05 -7.33 -16.56
N PHE A 70 -5.05 -6.14 -15.95
CA PHE A 70 -5.40 -4.90 -16.65
C PHE A 70 -4.49 -4.64 -17.85
N ILE A 71 -3.17 -4.81 -17.69
CA ILE A 71 -2.19 -4.67 -18.78
C ILE A 71 -2.44 -5.70 -19.88
N TYR A 72 -2.73 -6.96 -19.51
CA TYR A 72 -2.99 -8.02 -20.49
C TYR A 72 -4.26 -7.77 -21.31
N LEU A 73 -5.34 -7.31 -20.66
CA LEU A 73 -6.63 -7.03 -21.31
C LEU A 73 -6.65 -5.71 -22.11
N SER A 74 -5.72 -4.80 -21.83
CA SER A 74 -5.60 -3.51 -22.55
C SER A 74 -4.69 -3.59 -23.78
N LYS A 75 -4.15 -4.77 -24.09
CA LYS A 75 -3.48 -5.09 -25.36
C LYS A 75 -4.49 -5.64 -26.36
#